data_AF-A0A0S4TGW5-F1
#
_entry.id   AF-A0A0S4TGW5-F1
#
_cell.length_a   1.000
_cell.length_b   1.000
_cell.length_c   1.000
_cell.angle_alpha   90.00
_cell.angle_beta   90.00
_cell.angle_gamma   90.00
#
_symmetry.space_group_name_H-M   'P 1'
#
loop_
_entity.id
_entity.type
_entity.pdbx_description
1 polymer ?
#
loop_
_entity_poly.entity_id
_entity_poly.type
_entity_poly.pdbx_seq_one_letter_code
_entity_poly.pdbx_strand_id
1 'polypeptide(L)'
;MKMRSNDFKTGKHKQNSLFNETVREIRKLVYPHLDKFQRQQYDNARAKVLGIKQKKSQKMPLPELISRQKATKRHIDKRKQLEEELDVKLHIGDKANRFEAEKDIKNRKKNKIEKRNMSTSLSGKGFSEKSGVVYVGKNIVKRRKH
;
A
#
# COMPACT_ATOMS: atom_id res chain seq x y z
N MET A 1 20.84 27.58 -17.01
CA MET A 1 20.12 28.18 -15.86
C MET A 1 19.63 27.09 -14.92
N LYS A 2 20.11 27.04 -13.68
CA LYS A 2 19.66 26.09 -12.65
C LYS A 2 18.53 26.78 -11.87
N MET A 3 17.29 26.38 -12.12
CA MET A 3 16.11 26.91 -11.41
C MET A 3 16.27 26.68 -9.90
N ARG A 4 15.93 27.68 -9.09
CA ARG A 4 16.08 27.62 -7.62
C ARG A 4 15.05 26.64 -7.06
N SER A 5 15.41 25.90 -6.00
CA SER A 5 14.59 24.83 -5.42
C SER A 5 13.19 25.28 -4.96
N ASN A 6 13.01 26.58 -4.66
CA ASN A 6 11.72 27.16 -4.29
C ASN A 6 10.76 27.31 -5.48
N ASP A 7 11.26 27.61 -6.68
CA ASP A 7 10.44 27.77 -7.90
C ASP A 7 9.86 26.43 -8.36
N PHE A 8 10.58 25.33 -8.14
CA PHE A 8 10.07 23.98 -8.36
C PHE A 8 8.97 23.58 -7.36
N LYS A 9 9.07 24.02 -6.10
CA LYS A 9 8.04 23.75 -5.09
C LYS A 9 6.76 24.52 -5.40
N THR A 10 6.85 25.80 -5.73
CA THR A 10 5.69 26.64 -6.08
C THR A 10 5.02 26.18 -7.38
N GLY A 11 5.79 25.80 -8.39
CA GLY A 11 5.27 25.19 -9.62
C GLY A 11 4.51 23.88 -9.36
N LYS A 12 5.06 22.98 -8.53
CA LYS A 12 4.36 21.75 -8.10
C LYS A 12 3.08 22.04 -7.32
N HIS A 13 3.08 23.05 -6.45
CA HIS A 13 1.88 23.45 -5.71
C HIS A 13 0.75 23.93 -6.63
N LYS A 14 1.07 24.77 -7.63
CA LYS A 14 0.10 25.26 -8.62
C LYS A 14 -0.45 24.13 -9.50
N GLN A 15 0.41 23.20 -9.94
CA GLN A 15 -0.04 22.03 -10.70
C GLN A 15 -0.94 21.12 -9.85
N ASN A 16 -0.57 20.91 -8.58
CA ASN A 16 -1.39 20.11 -7.66
C ASN A 16 -2.73 20.77 -7.35
N SER A 17 -2.80 22.10 -7.22
CA SER A 17 -4.07 22.80 -7.00
C SER A 17 -5.00 22.67 -8.21
N LEU A 18 -4.48 22.89 -9.41
CA LEU A 18 -5.24 22.75 -10.66
C LEU A 18 -5.74 21.31 -10.86
N PHE A 19 -4.88 20.31 -10.60
CA PHE A 19 -5.28 18.90 -10.64
C PHE A 19 -6.38 18.58 -9.63
N ASN A 20 -6.26 19.09 -8.40
CA ASN A 20 -7.28 18.84 -7.39
C ASN A 20 -8.61 19.53 -7.71
N GLU A 21 -8.58 20.70 -8.33
CA GLU A 21 -9.76 21.44 -8.76
C GLU A 21 -10.51 20.71 -9.89
N THR A 22 -9.81 20.34 -10.96
CA THR A 22 -10.37 19.54 -12.06
C THR A 22 -10.96 18.21 -11.58
N VAL A 23 -10.28 17.50 -10.68
CA VAL A 23 -10.82 16.28 -10.06
C VAL A 23 -12.08 16.56 -9.23
N ARG A 24 -12.19 17.71 -8.55
CA ARG A 24 -13.41 18.10 -7.83
C ARG A 24 -14.56 18.39 -8.79
N GLU A 25 -14.30 19.06 -9.90
CA GLU A 25 -15.29 19.35 -10.93
C GLU A 25 -15.84 18.07 -11.55
N ILE A 26 -14.96 17.14 -11.95
CA ILE A 26 -15.37 15.83 -12.47
C ILE A 26 -16.27 15.10 -11.47
N ARG A 27 -15.93 15.12 -10.17
CA ARG A 27 -16.79 14.50 -9.15
C ARG A 27 -18.15 15.18 -9.02
N LYS A 28 -18.20 16.53 -9.07
CA LYS A 28 -19.46 17.28 -9.03
C LYS A 28 -20.35 16.94 -10.22
N LEU A 29 -19.76 16.74 -11.40
CA LEU A 29 -20.47 16.33 -12.60
C LEU A 29 -20.95 14.87 -12.52
N VAL A 30 -20.09 13.94 -12.10
CA VAL A 30 -20.40 12.50 -12.12
C VAL A 30 -21.32 12.08 -10.97
N TYR A 31 -21.13 12.63 -9.76
CA TYR A 31 -21.82 12.15 -8.55
C TYR A 31 -23.36 12.16 -8.65
N PRO A 32 -24.01 13.21 -9.20
CA PRO A 32 -25.46 13.24 -9.39
C PRO A 32 -25.99 12.22 -10.40
N HIS A 33 -25.14 11.63 -11.23
CA HIS A 33 -25.52 10.67 -12.27
C HIS A 33 -25.14 9.22 -11.91
N LEU A 34 -24.43 9.00 -10.81
CA LEU A 34 -24.17 7.65 -10.31
C LEU A 34 -25.46 7.00 -9.82
N ASP A 35 -25.61 5.71 -10.09
CA ASP A 35 -26.68 4.89 -9.50
C ASP A 35 -26.51 4.77 -7.97
N LYS A 36 -27.59 4.47 -7.25
CA LYS A 36 -27.60 4.32 -5.79
C LYS A 36 -26.52 3.34 -5.30
N PHE A 37 -26.37 2.20 -5.98
CA PHE A 37 -25.34 1.23 -5.63
C PHE A 37 -23.93 1.80 -5.82
N GLN A 38 -23.69 2.47 -6.94
CA GLN A 38 -22.39 3.06 -7.27
C GLN A 38 -22.02 4.20 -6.31
N ARG A 39 -22.99 5.05 -5.93
CA ARG A 39 -22.79 6.08 -4.90
C ARG A 39 -22.37 5.48 -3.57
N GLN A 40 -23.05 4.42 -3.14
CA GLN A 40 -22.71 3.73 -1.90
C GLN A 40 -21.26 3.18 -1.94
N GLN A 41 -20.83 2.61 -3.06
CA GLN A 41 -19.44 2.16 -3.22
C GLN A 41 -18.45 3.32 -3.15
N TYR A 42 -18.76 4.44 -3.81
CA TYR A 42 -17.95 5.65 -3.76
C TYR A 42 -17.82 6.22 -2.35
N ASP A 43 -18.94 6.36 -1.63
CA ASP A 43 -18.96 6.90 -0.28
C ASP A 43 -18.22 5.99 0.70
N ASN A 44 -18.37 4.66 0.56
CA ASN A 44 -17.61 3.67 1.33
C ASN A 44 -16.10 3.74 1.05
N ALA A 45 -15.70 3.97 -0.20
CA ALA A 45 -14.30 4.15 -0.58
C ALA A 45 -13.73 5.47 0.00
N ARG A 46 -14.49 6.57 -0.11
CA ARG A 46 -14.14 7.87 0.46
C ARG A 46 -13.96 7.79 1.98
N ALA A 47 -14.90 7.17 2.69
CA ALA A 47 -14.82 6.98 4.14
C ALA A 47 -13.56 6.18 4.54
N LYS A 48 -13.24 5.11 3.79
CA LYS A 48 -12.04 4.29 4.03
C LYS A 48 -10.75 5.09 3.87
N VAL A 49 -10.65 5.96 2.86
CA VAL A 49 -9.49 6.83 2.65
C VAL A 49 -9.33 7.84 3.78
N LEU A 50 -10.45 8.34 4.32
CA LEU A 50 -10.46 9.22 5.51
C LEU A 50 -10.14 8.48 6.82
N GLY A 51 -9.85 7.18 6.77
CA GLY A 51 -9.52 6.36 7.95
C GLY A 51 -10.73 5.83 8.72
N ILE A 52 -11.94 6.06 8.23
CA ILE A 52 -13.17 5.53 8.84
C ILE A 52 -13.21 4.02 8.62
N LYS A 53 -13.38 3.26 9.71
CA LYS A 53 -13.54 1.80 9.64
C LYS A 53 -14.84 1.48 8.90
N GLN A 54 -14.75 0.63 7.88
CA GLN A 54 -15.93 0.17 7.13
C GLN A 54 -16.86 -0.64 8.04
N LYS A 55 -18.17 -0.55 7.79
CA LYS A 55 -19.17 -1.37 8.50
C LYS A 55 -18.79 -2.84 8.36
N LYS A 56 -18.87 -3.60 9.45
CA LYS A 56 -18.64 -5.04 9.43
C LYS A 56 -19.61 -5.69 8.44
N SER A 57 -19.16 -6.74 7.76
CA SER A 57 -20.05 -7.58 6.96
C SER A 57 -21.22 -8.05 7.81
N GLN A 58 -22.38 -8.21 7.17
CA GLN A 58 -23.53 -8.86 7.80
C GLN A 58 -23.11 -10.22 8.38
N LYS A 59 -23.58 -10.54 9.58
CA LYS A 59 -23.40 -11.86 10.19
C LYS A 59 -24.07 -12.89 9.29
N MET A 60 -23.38 -13.99 9.04
CA MET A 60 -23.89 -15.07 8.19
C MET A 60 -23.57 -16.43 8.80
N PRO A 61 -24.36 -17.48 8.48
CA PRO A 61 -24.07 -18.85 8.89
C PRO A 61 -22.69 -19.30 8.41
N LEU A 62 -22.00 -20.08 9.25
CA LEU A 62 -20.69 -20.64 8.93
C LEU A 62 -20.63 -21.41 7.60
N PRO A 63 -21.58 -22.30 7.23
CA PRO A 63 -21.49 -23.03 5.97
C PRO A 63 -21.54 -22.11 4.74
N GLU A 64 -22.37 -21.07 4.78
CA GLU A 64 -22.46 -20.08 3.71
C GLU A 64 -21.17 -19.25 3.59
N LEU A 65 -20.59 -18.85 4.72
CA LEU A 65 -19.32 -18.13 4.75
C LEU A 65 -18.22 -18.96 4.07
N ILE A 66 -18.12 -20.24 4.41
CA ILE A 66 -17.13 -21.16 3.84
C ILE A 66 -17.37 -21.33 2.33
N SER A 67 -18.64 -21.49 1.92
CA SER A 67 -19.00 -21.59 0.50
C SER A 67 -18.54 -20.36 -0.29
N ARG A 68 -18.81 -19.15 0.23
CA ARG A 68 -18.36 -17.90 -0.41
C ARG A 68 -16.85 -17.79 -0.48
N GLN A 69 -16.15 -18.14 0.60
CA GLN A 69 -14.67 -18.14 0.61
C GLN A 69 -14.10 -19.11 -0.44
N LYS A 70 -14.66 -20.31 -0.56
CA LYS A 70 -14.27 -21.29 -1.59
C LYS A 70 -14.52 -20.76 -3.00
N ALA A 71 -15.68 -20.12 -3.24
CA ALA A 71 -15.99 -19.52 -4.54
C ALA A 71 -15.01 -18.41 -4.92
N THR A 72 -14.69 -17.50 -3.98
CA THR A 72 -13.70 -16.44 -4.19
C THR A 72 -12.32 -17.02 -4.51
N LYS A 73 -11.90 -18.05 -3.76
CA LYS A 73 -10.62 -18.74 -4.01
C LYS A 73 -10.58 -19.34 -5.42
N ARG A 74 -11.62 -20.08 -5.82
CA ARG A 74 -11.73 -20.66 -7.17
C ARG A 74 -11.64 -19.59 -8.25
N HIS A 75 -12.26 -18.42 -8.05
CA HIS A 75 -12.17 -17.32 -9.01
C HIS A 75 -10.75 -16.77 -9.11
N ILE A 76 -10.03 -16.64 -7.99
CA ILE A 76 -8.62 -16.21 -8.00
C ILE A 76 -7.76 -17.24 -8.72
N ASP A 77 -7.95 -18.53 -8.44
CA ASP A 77 -7.18 -19.61 -9.05
C ASP A 77 -7.40 -19.68 -10.57
N LYS A 78 -8.65 -19.57 -11.04
CA LYS A 78 -8.97 -19.47 -12.47
C LYS A 78 -8.30 -18.26 -13.14
N ARG A 79 -8.28 -17.12 -12.47
CA ARG A 79 -7.60 -15.92 -13.00
C ARG A 79 -6.10 -16.15 -13.12
N LYS A 80 -5.47 -16.81 -12.14
CA LYS A 80 -4.05 -17.16 -12.20
C LYS A 80 -3.74 -18.08 -13.37
N GLN A 81 -4.58 -19.09 -13.60
CA GLN A 81 -4.44 -19.98 -14.75
C GLN A 81 -4.51 -19.20 -16.07
N LEU A 82 -5.46 -18.28 -16.21
CA LEU A 82 -5.55 -17.41 -17.39
C LEU A 82 -4.33 -16.48 -17.54
N GLU A 83 -3.78 -15.97 -16.44
CA GLU A 83 -2.54 -15.17 -16.46
C GLU A 83 -1.34 -16.01 -16.95
N GLU A 84 -1.27 -17.29 -16.57
CA GLU A 84 -0.24 -18.23 -17.04
C GLU A 84 -0.43 -18.61 -18.52
N GLU A 85 -1.66 -18.91 -18.95
CA GLU A 85 -1.98 -19.24 -20.35
C GLU A 85 -1.68 -18.09 -21.31
N LEU A 86 -1.94 -16.84 -20.88
CA LEU A 86 -1.73 -15.65 -21.68
C LEU A 86 -0.31 -15.06 -21.55
N ASP A 87 0.51 -15.57 -20.63
CA ASP A 87 1.81 -15.01 -20.24
C ASP A 87 1.75 -13.50 -19.88
N VAL A 88 0.67 -13.09 -19.21
CA VAL A 88 0.44 -11.70 -18.79
C VAL A 88 0.27 -11.63 -17.28
N LYS A 89 0.97 -10.70 -16.63
CA LYS A 89 0.80 -10.40 -15.20
C LYS A 89 -0.15 -9.24 -14.97
N LEU A 90 -1.31 -9.50 -14.35
CA LEU A 90 -2.24 -8.45 -13.99
C LEU A 90 -1.76 -7.68 -12.75
N HIS A 91 -2.08 -6.39 -12.69
CA HIS A 91 -1.74 -5.53 -11.53
C HIS A 91 -2.37 -5.97 -10.21
N ILE A 92 -3.34 -6.88 -10.25
CA ILE A 92 -4.04 -7.42 -9.08
C ILE A 92 -3.27 -8.61 -8.48
N GLY A 93 -2.52 -9.36 -9.30
CA GLY A 93 -1.77 -10.55 -8.90
C GLY A 93 -2.60 -11.55 -8.10
N ASP A 94 -2.10 -11.97 -6.94
CA ASP A 94 -2.75 -12.98 -6.09
C ASP A 94 -3.90 -12.47 -5.20
N LYS A 95 -4.20 -11.17 -5.24
CA LYS A 95 -5.18 -10.59 -4.30
C LYS A 95 -6.59 -10.64 -4.86
N ALA A 96 -7.58 -10.59 -3.97
CA ALA A 96 -8.97 -10.51 -4.37
C ALA A 96 -9.25 -9.21 -5.12
N ASN A 97 -8.69 -8.09 -4.64
CA ASN A 97 -8.97 -6.76 -5.15
C ASN A 97 -7.71 -5.94 -5.45
N ARG A 98 -7.77 -5.06 -6.46
CA ARG A 98 -6.70 -4.11 -6.81
C ARG A 98 -6.26 -3.27 -5.63
N PHE A 99 -7.20 -2.77 -4.82
CA PHE A 99 -6.88 -1.97 -3.64
C PHE A 99 -6.05 -2.74 -2.61
N GLU A 100 -6.33 -4.03 -2.43
CA GLU A 100 -5.56 -4.90 -1.54
C GLU A 100 -4.17 -5.17 -2.09
N ALA A 101 -4.05 -5.37 -3.41
CA ALA A 101 -2.76 -5.49 -4.09
C ALA A 101 -1.91 -4.22 -3.89
N GLU A 102 -2.48 -3.03 -4.11
CA GLU A 102 -1.78 -1.76 -3.90
C GLU A 102 -1.37 -1.55 -2.44
N LYS A 103 -2.23 -1.93 -1.48
CA LYS A 103 -1.90 -1.86 -0.05
C LYS A 103 -0.78 -2.82 0.31
N ASP A 104 -0.79 -4.04 -0.22
CA ASP A 104 0.27 -5.02 0.02
C ASP A 104 1.60 -4.54 -0.57
N ILE A 105 1.60 -3.99 -1.78
CA ILE A 105 2.79 -3.38 -2.40
C ILE A 105 3.34 -2.24 -1.52
N LYS A 106 2.47 -1.35 -1.01
CA LYS A 106 2.89 -0.27 -0.10
C LYS A 106 3.48 -0.81 1.19
N ASN A 107 2.86 -1.83 1.80
CA ASN A 107 3.35 -2.45 3.03
C ASN A 107 4.69 -3.15 2.81
N ARG A 108 4.85 -3.91 1.71
CA ARG A 108 6.14 -4.53 1.35
C ARG A 108 7.25 -3.49 1.19
N LYS A 109 6.95 -2.35 0.53
CA LYS A 109 7.89 -1.24 0.40
C LYS A 109 8.27 -0.65 1.77
N LYS A 110 7.29 -0.40 2.64
CA LYS A 110 7.53 0.08 4.01
C LYS A 110 8.39 -0.89 4.80
N ASN A 111 8.03 -2.17 4.84
CA ASN A 111 8.78 -3.20 5.57
C ASN A 111 10.22 -3.33 5.05
N LYS A 112 10.45 -3.18 3.73
CA LYS A 112 11.80 -3.19 3.16
C LYS A 112 12.62 -1.97 3.61
N ILE A 113 11.98 -0.80 3.70
CA ILE A 113 12.62 0.42 4.21
C ILE A 113 12.91 0.28 5.71
N GLU A 114 11.96 -0.21 6.51
CA GLU A 114 12.15 -0.45 7.94
C GLU A 114 13.30 -1.43 8.20
N LYS A 115 13.36 -2.56 7.47
CA LYS A 115 14.47 -3.52 7.56
C LYS A 115 15.82 -2.89 7.20
N ARG A 116 15.87 -2.04 6.18
CA ARG A 116 17.09 -1.30 5.82
C ARG A 116 17.48 -0.33 6.93
N ASN A 117 16.53 0.44 7.46
CA ASN A 117 16.77 1.40 8.52
C ASN A 117 17.28 0.71 9.81
N MET A 118 16.72 -0.45 10.15
CA MET A 118 17.20 -1.31 11.24
C MET A 118 18.61 -1.86 10.98
N SER A 119 18.90 -2.29 9.75
CA SER A 119 20.24 -2.75 9.40
C SER A 119 21.28 -1.63 9.50
N THR A 120 20.94 -0.41 9.08
CA THR A 120 21.84 0.75 9.14
C THR A 120 22.01 1.30 10.56
N SER A 121 21.00 1.17 11.43
CA SER A 121 21.09 1.62 12.82
C SER A 121 21.95 0.70 13.69
N LEU A 122 21.99 -0.60 13.38
CA LEU A 122 22.88 -1.58 14.00
C LEU A 122 24.29 -1.51 13.39
N SER A 123 24.42 -1.54 12.06
CA SER A 123 25.73 -1.56 11.38
C SER A 123 26.50 -0.24 11.52
N GLY A 124 25.81 0.90 11.65
CA GLY A 124 26.43 2.22 11.78
C GLY A 124 27.12 2.47 13.13
N LYS A 125 26.84 1.64 14.14
CA LYS A 125 27.46 1.75 15.48
C LYS A 125 28.50 0.66 15.74
N GLY A 126 28.85 -0.16 14.74
CA GLY A 126 29.81 -1.26 14.86
C GLY A 126 29.31 -2.42 15.73
N PHE A 127 28.00 -2.60 15.83
CA PHE A 127 27.38 -3.77 16.47
C PHE A 127 26.67 -4.60 15.41
N SER A 128 26.93 -5.90 15.36
CA SER A 128 26.18 -6.82 14.48
C SER A 128 25.61 -7.95 15.33
N GLU A 129 24.31 -8.21 15.22
CA GLU A 129 23.67 -9.31 15.95
C GLU A 129 23.50 -10.51 15.00
N LYS A 130 23.98 -11.68 15.42
CA LYS A 130 23.69 -12.96 14.76
C LYS A 130 23.20 -13.94 15.82
N SER A 131 22.06 -14.59 15.57
CA SER A 131 21.51 -15.65 16.43
C SER A 131 21.42 -15.27 17.93
N GLY A 132 20.96 -14.05 18.24
CA GLY A 132 20.81 -13.57 19.62
C GLY A 132 22.12 -13.16 20.31
N VAL A 133 23.25 -13.17 19.60
CA VAL A 133 24.56 -12.75 20.12
C VAL A 133 24.99 -11.46 19.44
N VAL A 134 25.29 -10.43 20.25
CA VAL A 134 25.73 -9.12 19.78
C VAL A 134 27.25 -9.09 19.65
N TYR A 135 27.73 -8.96 18.42
CA TYR A 135 29.16 -8.80 18.09
C TYR A 135 29.53 -7.33 18.04
N VAL A 136 30.56 -6.93 18.78
CA VAL A 136 31.09 -5.57 18.80
C VAL A 136 32.36 -5.50 17.94
N GLY A 137 32.44 -4.51 17.05
CA GLY A 137 33.62 -4.26 16.23
C GLY A 137 34.86 -3.95 17.08
N LYS A 138 35.98 -4.61 16.78
CA LYS A 138 37.26 -4.50 17.53
C LYS A 138 37.74 -3.05 17.75
N ASN A 139 37.36 -2.13 16.86
CA ASN A 139 37.76 -0.72 16.92
C ASN A 139 37.07 0.06 18.06
N ILE A 140 35.91 -0.39 18.53
CA ILE A 140 35.17 0.23 19.64
C ILE A 140 35.79 -0.16 20.99
N VAL A 141 36.22 -1.41 21.11
CA VAL A 141 36.87 -1.92 22.33
C VAL A 141 38.22 -1.23 22.57
N LYS A 142 38.98 -0.92 21.51
CA LYS A 142 40.27 -0.21 21.62
C LYS A 142 40.13 1.22 22.13
N ARG A 143 39.05 1.94 21.79
CA ARG A 143 38.84 3.35 22.22
C ARG A 143 38.48 3.52 23.69
N ARG A 144 38.11 2.44 24.40
CA ARG A 144 37.78 2.46 25.84
C ARG A 144 38.95 2.14 26.77
N LYS A 145 40.10 1.72 26.22
CA LYS A 145 41.28 1.32 27.02
C LYS A 145 42.32 2.44 27.20
N HIS A 146 41.96 3.68 26.85
CA HIS A 146 42.74 4.88 27.13
C HIS A 146 41.94 5.80 28.03
#